data_AF-A0A931MPM6-F1
#
_entry.id   AF-A0A931MPM6-F1
#
_cell.length_a   1.000
_cell.length_b   1.000
_cell.length_c   1.000
_cell.angle_alpha   90.00
_cell.angle_beta   90.00
_cell.angle_gamma   90.00
#
_symmetry.space_group_name_H-M   'P 1'
#
loop_
_entity.id
_entity.type
_entity.pdbx_description
1 polymer ?
#
loop_
_entity_poly.entity_id
_entity_poly.type
_entity_poly.pdbx_seq_one_letter_code
_entity_poly.pdbx_strand_id
1 'polypeptide(L)'
;MRGFQPQALSNARRARGLSQAELARSAGMNPGTVRKWELGESSPQVDLLAKVADLLDLAVADLVKVPEEERYPGDWRVLRGMTQPQLGAAAGVTTRIVGSVERGEISLSDNAARRLSAALGISEAELRASYERVRSRPLGAPA
;
A
#
# COMPACT_ATOMS: atom_id res chain seq x y z
N MET A 1 7.04 -3.30 1.02
CA MET A 1 5.84 -2.60 1.51
C MET A 1 5.90 -2.51 3.03
N ARG A 2 5.72 -1.32 3.61
CA ARG A 2 5.71 -1.13 5.07
C ARG A 2 4.43 -1.72 5.68
N GLY A 3 4.55 -2.27 6.89
CA GLY A 3 3.39 -2.70 7.68
C GLY A 3 2.67 -3.99 7.23
N PHE A 4 3.15 -4.68 6.19
CA PHE A 4 2.57 -5.96 5.77
C PHE A 4 2.63 -7.00 6.90
N GLN A 5 1.54 -7.75 7.10
CA GLN A 5 1.37 -8.72 8.18
C GLN A 5 1.33 -10.16 7.63
N PRO A 6 2.46 -10.89 7.60
CA PRO A 6 2.53 -12.28 7.11
C PRO A 6 1.52 -13.21 7.79
N GLN A 7 1.37 -13.08 9.11
CA GLN A 7 0.47 -13.92 9.87
C GLN A 7 -1.01 -13.64 9.56
N ALA A 8 -1.37 -12.38 9.28
CA ALA A 8 -2.73 -12.02 8.89
C ALA A 8 -3.11 -12.70 7.56
N LEU A 9 -2.21 -12.70 6.57
CA LEU A 9 -2.40 -13.42 5.32
C LEU A 9 -2.55 -14.93 5.54
N SER A 10 -1.66 -15.54 6.33
CA SER A 10 -1.73 -16.98 6.60
C SER A 10 -3.03 -17.38 7.28
N ASN A 11 -3.49 -16.57 8.26
CA ASN A 11 -4.76 -16.79 8.96
C ASN A 11 -5.95 -16.65 8.02
N ALA A 12 -6.00 -15.59 7.21
CA ALA A 12 -7.08 -15.36 6.25
C ALA A 12 -7.18 -16.50 5.22
N ARG A 13 -6.05 -16.94 4.66
CA ARG A 13 -6.01 -18.07 3.73
C ARG A 13 -6.54 -19.35 4.38
N ARG A 14 -6.11 -19.66 5.61
CA ARG A 14 -6.56 -20.85 6.35
C ARG A 14 -8.04 -20.78 6.69
N ALA A 15 -8.57 -19.61 7.04
CA ALA A 15 -10.00 -19.40 7.29
C ALA A 15 -10.84 -19.66 6.03
N ARG A 16 -10.28 -19.45 4.84
CA ARG A 16 -10.88 -19.84 3.55
C ARG A 16 -10.69 -21.31 3.17
N GLY A 17 -10.01 -22.10 4.00
CA GLY A 17 -9.70 -23.50 3.70
C GLY A 17 -8.72 -23.72 2.55
N LEU A 18 -8.02 -22.67 2.10
CA LEU A 18 -7.10 -22.75 0.96
C LEU A 18 -5.71 -23.18 1.40
N SER A 19 -5.05 -24.03 0.60
CA SER A 19 -3.60 -24.25 0.69
C SER A 19 -2.81 -23.09 0.07
N GLN A 20 -1.51 -23.00 0.37
CA GLN A 20 -0.63 -21.98 -0.25
C GLN A 20 -0.60 -22.14 -1.79
N ALA A 21 -0.63 -23.37 -2.28
CA ALA A 21 -0.61 -23.66 -3.70
C ALA A 21 -1.92 -23.26 -4.40
N GLU A 22 -3.07 -23.46 -3.75
CA GLU A 22 -4.37 -23.03 -4.28
C GLU A 22 -4.49 -21.51 -4.32
N LEU A 23 -4.13 -20.81 -3.24
CA LEU A 23 -4.12 -19.36 -3.24
C LEU A 23 -3.20 -18.81 -4.34
N ALA A 24 -2.00 -19.38 -4.46
CA ALA A 24 -1.06 -18.98 -5.49
C ALA A 24 -1.61 -19.19 -6.90
N ARG A 25 -2.24 -20.35 -7.15
CA ARG A 25 -2.87 -20.66 -8.44
C ARG A 25 -3.98 -19.68 -8.77
N SER A 26 -4.90 -19.42 -7.84
CA SER A 26 -5.99 -18.46 -8.01
C SER A 26 -5.48 -17.03 -8.24
N ALA A 27 -4.37 -16.66 -7.59
CA ALA A 27 -3.73 -15.37 -7.77
C ALA A 27 -2.78 -15.32 -8.99
N GLY A 28 -2.59 -16.42 -9.74
CA GLY A 28 -1.71 -16.48 -10.90
C GLY A 28 -0.22 -16.32 -10.57
N MET A 29 0.21 -16.81 -9.40
CA MET A 29 1.59 -16.70 -8.90
C MET A 29 2.18 -18.08 -8.55
N ASN A 30 3.49 -18.13 -8.33
CA ASN A 30 4.16 -19.33 -7.88
C ASN A 30 3.81 -19.63 -6.39
N PRO A 31 3.51 -20.88 -5.99
CA PRO A 31 3.29 -21.26 -4.59
C PRO A 31 4.40 -20.81 -3.63
N GLY A 32 5.65 -20.82 -4.11
CA GLY A 32 6.81 -20.33 -3.34
C GLY A 32 6.73 -18.85 -2.99
N THR A 33 6.04 -18.02 -3.79
CA THR A 33 5.80 -16.60 -3.48
C THR A 33 4.91 -16.45 -2.26
N VAL A 34 3.79 -17.17 -2.21
CA VAL A 34 2.87 -17.16 -1.05
C VAL A 34 3.58 -17.65 0.20
N ARG A 35 4.37 -18.74 0.09
CA ARG A 35 5.19 -19.23 1.20
C ARG A 35 6.14 -18.14 1.73
N LYS A 36 6.90 -17.49 0.85
CA LYS A 36 7.85 -16.43 1.24
C LYS A 36 7.15 -15.26 1.92
N TRP A 37 5.97 -14.86 1.43
CA TRP A 37 5.18 -13.80 2.07
C TRP A 37 4.71 -14.19 3.46
N GLU A 38 4.16 -15.39 3.63
CA GLU A 38 3.68 -15.88 4.93
C GLU A 38 4.80 -16.10 5.95
N LEU A 39 6.03 -16.36 5.49
CA LEU A 39 7.21 -16.45 6.35
C LEU A 39 7.89 -15.10 6.60
N GLY A 40 7.43 -14.02 5.95
CA GLY A 40 8.09 -12.71 6.01
C GLY A 40 9.45 -12.65 5.31
N GLU A 41 9.80 -13.66 4.51
CA GLU A 41 11.05 -13.72 3.73
C GLU A 41 11.04 -12.72 2.55
N SER A 42 9.85 -12.28 2.12
CA SER A 42 9.71 -11.19 1.15
C SER A 42 8.42 -10.40 1.35
N SER A 43 8.38 -9.19 0.81
CA SER A 43 7.24 -8.28 0.91
C SER A 43 6.51 -8.19 -0.44
N PRO A 44 5.16 -8.21 -0.46
CA PRO A 44 4.40 -8.13 -1.70
C PRO A 44 4.48 -6.73 -2.34
N GLN A 45 4.27 -6.70 -3.66
CA GLN A 45 3.87 -5.48 -4.35
C GLN A 45 2.37 -5.25 -4.15
N VAL A 46 1.94 -3.99 -4.18
CA VAL A 46 0.56 -3.61 -3.83
C VAL A 46 -0.50 -4.17 -4.77
N ASP A 47 -0.19 -4.28 -6.06
CA ASP A 47 -1.05 -4.88 -7.08
C ASP A 47 -1.31 -6.37 -6.81
N LEU A 48 -0.26 -7.13 -6.52
CA LEU A 48 -0.39 -8.55 -6.20
C LEU A 48 -1.07 -8.77 -4.85
N LEU A 49 -0.79 -7.92 -3.85
CA LEU A 49 -1.47 -7.99 -2.56
C LEU A 49 -2.95 -7.65 -2.67
N ALA A 50 -3.32 -6.63 -3.45
CA ALA A 50 -4.71 -6.27 -3.72
C ALA A 50 -5.46 -7.46 -4.36
N LYS A 51 -4.87 -8.09 -5.38
CA LYS A 51 -5.44 -9.30 -5.99
C LYS A 51 -5.66 -10.44 -4.98
N VAL A 52 -4.70 -10.66 -4.08
CA VAL A 52 -4.82 -11.68 -3.04
C VAL A 52 -5.87 -11.30 -2.00
N ALA A 53 -5.94 -10.03 -1.60
CA ALA A 53 -6.95 -9.53 -0.68
C ALA A 53 -8.35 -9.73 -1.26
N ASP A 54 -8.57 -9.36 -2.52
CA ASP A 54 -9.84 -9.56 -3.23
C ASP A 54 -10.26 -11.04 -3.26
N LEU A 55 -9.33 -11.96 -3.55
CA LEU A 55 -9.60 -13.40 -3.55
C LEU A 55 -9.99 -13.95 -2.17
N LEU A 56 -9.59 -13.27 -1.10
CA LEU A 56 -9.90 -13.62 0.28
C LEU A 56 -11.09 -12.80 0.83
N ASP A 57 -11.77 -12.01 -0.02
CA ASP A 57 -12.74 -10.95 0.31
C ASP A 57 -12.29 -10.07 1.49
N LEU A 58 -11.07 -9.56 1.40
CA LEU A 58 -10.46 -8.63 2.36
C LEU A 58 -10.06 -7.33 1.66
N ALA A 59 -9.90 -6.26 2.44
CA ALA A 59 -9.19 -5.07 2.00
C ALA A 59 -7.69 -5.22 2.23
N VAL A 60 -6.86 -4.49 1.48
CA VAL A 60 -5.40 -4.45 1.74
C VAL A 60 -5.11 -3.91 3.16
N ALA A 61 -5.95 -3.02 3.67
CA ALA A 61 -5.86 -2.52 5.05
C ALA A 61 -6.05 -3.61 6.14
N ASP A 62 -6.59 -4.78 5.81
CA ASP A 62 -6.66 -5.92 6.73
C ASP A 62 -5.32 -6.66 6.84
N LEU A 63 -4.52 -6.60 5.77
CA LEU A 63 -3.23 -7.29 5.64
C LEU A 63 -2.03 -6.37 5.87
N VAL A 64 -2.26 -5.05 5.94
CA VAL A 64 -1.23 -4.02 6.11
C VAL A 64 -1.62 -3.11 7.26
N LYS A 65 -0.74 -2.97 8.24
CA LYS A 65 -0.92 -2.11 9.42
C LYS A 65 0.24 -1.13 9.52
N VAL A 66 -0.06 0.15 9.33
CA VAL A 66 0.84 1.27 9.60
C VAL A 66 0.05 2.26 10.48
N PRO A 67 0.53 2.56 11.71
CA PRO A 67 -0.10 3.57 12.57
C PRO A 67 -0.22 4.90 11.83
N GLU A 68 -1.32 5.61 12.02
CA GLU A 68 -1.65 6.81 11.24
C GLU A 68 -0.62 7.93 11.42
N GLU A 69 -0.12 8.05 12.63
CA GLU A 69 0.94 8.94 13.07
C GLU A 69 2.31 8.61 12.45
N GLU A 70 2.47 7.43 11.85
CA GLU A 70 3.69 6.98 11.16
C GLU A 70 3.53 6.85 9.64
N ARG A 71 2.32 7.08 9.12
CA ARG A 71 2.04 6.98 7.68
C ARG A 71 2.75 8.07 6.90
N TYR A 72 3.32 7.66 5.79
CA TYR A 72 3.72 8.49 4.66
C TYR A 72 2.60 8.49 3.59
N PRO A 73 2.64 9.40 2.60
CA PRO A 73 1.63 9.47 1.54
C PRO A 73 1.44 8.13 0.80
N GLY A 74 2.53 7.38 0.60
CA GLY A 74 2.49 6.08 -0.06
C GLY A 74 1.77 4.99 0.74
N ASP A 75 1.75 5.08 2.08
CA ASP A 75 1.06 4.10 2.92
C ASP A 75 -0.45 4.23 2.79
N TRP A 76 -0.97 5.46 2.73
CA TRP A 76 -2.40 5.71 2.45
C TRP A 76 -2.83 5.07 1.14
N ARG A 77 -2.00 5.20 0.10
CA ARG A 77 -2.24 4.58 -1.19
C ARG A 77 -2.22 3.06 -1.11
N VAL A 78 -1.24 2.49 -0.41
CA VAL A 78 -1.12 1.03 -0.21
C VAL A 78 -2.33 0.47 0.53
N LEU A 79 -2.81 1.14 1.58
CA LEU A 79 -3.98 0.70 2.35
C LEU A 79 -5.26 0.66 1.50
N ARG A 80 -5.35 1.48 0.45
CA ARG A 80 -6.42 1.45 -0.56
C ARG A 80 -6.20 0.43 -1.68
N GLY A 81 -5.13 -0.36 -1.62
CA GLY A 81 -4.78 -1.33 -2.66
C GLY A 81 -4.37 -0.70 -4.00
N MET A 82 -4.01 0.58 -4.01
CA MET A 82 -3.71 1.31 -5.23
C MET A 82 -2.22 1.28 -5.58
N THR A 83 -1.90 1.14 -6.86
CA THR A 83 -0.58 1.46 -7.43
C THR A 83 -0.43 2.97 -7.66
N GLN A 84 0.81 3.47 -7.81
CA GLN A 84 1.03 4.89 -8.11
C GLN A 84 0.30 5.36 -9.38
N PRO A 85 0.31 4.60 -10.50
CA PRO A 85 -0.48 4.96 -11.68
C PRO A 85 -1.99 5.02 -11.42
N GLN A 86 -2.53 4.08 -10.64
CA GLN A 86 -3.95 4.07 -10.30
C GLN A 86 -4.35 5.30 -9.48
N LEU A 87 -3.54 5.68 -8.47
CA LEU A 87 -3.79 6.90 -7.71
C LEU A 87 -3.67 8.15 -8.60
N GLY A 88 -2.67 8.19 -9.48
CA GLY A 88 -2.50 9.29 -10.43
C GLY A 88 -3.74 9.45 -11.31
N ALA A 89 -4.20 8.36 -11.91
CA ALA A 89 -5.41 8.35 -12.73
C ALA A 89 -6.65 8.79 -11.93
N ALA A 90 -6.87 8.25 -10.72
CA ALA A 90 -8.01 8.57 -9.87
C ALA A 90 -8.01 10.05 -9.41
N ALA A 91 -6.84 10.60 -9.08
CA ALA A 91 -6.69 12.00 -8.73
C ALA A 91 -6.61 12.93 -9.97
N GLY A 92 -6.46 12.37 -11.17
CA GLY A 92 -6.18 13.07 -12.43
C GLY A 92 -4.86 13.85 -12.43
N VAL A 93 -3.86 13.37 -11.70
CA VAL A 93 -2.47 13.86 -11.74
C VAL A 93 -1.56 12.80 -12.38
N THR A 94 -0.36 13.18 -12.82
CA THR A 94 0.55 12.21 -13.42
C THR A 94 1.13 11.27 -12.35
N THR A 95 1.46 10.04 -12.72
CA THR A 95 2.19 9.09 -11.86
C THR A 95 3.47 9.69 -11.29
N ARG A 96 4.14 10.57 -12.05
CA ARG A 96 5.33 11.30 -11.60
C ARG A 96 5.03 12.19 -10.40
N ILE A 97 3.92 12.93 -10.42
CA ILE A 97 3.49 13.78 -9.29
C ILE A 97 3.27 12.91 -8.04
N VAL A 98 2.57 11.78 -8.18
CA VAL A 98 2.37 10.83 -7.07
C VAL A 98 3.71 10.40 -6.48
N GLY A 99 4.62 9.90 -7.33
CA GLY A 99 5.93 9.43 -6.88
C GLY A 99 6.78 10.52 -6.21
N SER A 100 6.81 11.73 -6.76
CA SER A 100 7.59 12.83 -6.17
C SER A 100 6.98 13.36 -4.87
N VAL A 101 5.66 13.35 -4.72
CA VAL A 101 4.99 13.64 -3.44
C VAL A 101 5.33 12.57 -2.39
N GLU A 102 5.25 11.29 -2.77
CA GLU A 102 5.55 10.16 -1.87
C GLU A 102 6.99 10.14 -1.38
N ARG A 103 7.93 10.68 -2.17
CA ARG A 103 9.35 10.80 -1.81
C ARG A 103 9.72 12.16 -1.20
N GLY A 104 8.77 13.10 -1.10
CA GLY A 104 9.04 14.45 -0.58
C GLY A 104 9.93 15.32 -1.47
N GLU A 105 10.08 14.97 -2.75
CA GLU A 105 10.98 15.67 -3.70
C GLU A 105 10.44 17.02 -4.15
N ILE A 106 9.12 17.18 -4.14
CA ILE A 106 8.43 18.41 -4.56
C ILE A 106 7.54 18.91 -3.44
N SER A 107 7.28 20.21 -3.43
CA SER A 107 6.26 20.81 -2.56
C SER A 107 4.87 20.29 -2.92
N LEU A 108 4.09 19.90 -1.91
CA LEU A 108 2.70 19.50 -2.09
C LEU A 108 1.83 20.76 -2.27
N SER A 109 1.46 21.06 -3.52
CA SER A 109 0.57 22.18 -3.83
C SER A 109 -0.86 21.91 -3.36
N ASP A 110 -1.63 22.96 -3.11
CA ASP A 110 -3.03 22.83 -2.65
C ASP A 110 -3.92 22.08 -3.64
N ASN A 111 -3.67 22.27 -4.94
CA ASN A 111 -4.38 21.51 -5.96
C ASN A 111 -4.04 20.01 -5.90
N ALA A 112 -2.76 19.66 -5.74
CA ALA A 112 -2.36 18.26 -5.61
C ALA A 112 -2.87 17.65 -4.30
N ALA A 113 -2.80 18.38 -3.18
CA ALA A 113 -3.30 17.94 -1.88
C ALA A 113 -4.79 17.59 -1.94
N ARG A 114 -5.61 18.50 -2.46
CA ARG A 114 -7.05 18.28 -2.63
C ARG A 114 -7.37 17.07 -3.51
N ARG A 115 -6.70 16.93 -4.66
CA ARG A 115 -6.98 15.86 -5.62
C ARG A 115 -6.54 14.48 -5.11
N LEU A 116 -5.36 14.40 -4.49
CA LEU A 116 -4.82 13.16 -3.94
C LEU A 116 -5.61 12.72 -2.70
N SER A 117 -5.93 13.63 -1.78
CA SER A 117 -6.71 13.31 -0.57
C SER A 117 -8.12 12.83 -0.92
N ALA A 118 -8.79 13.50 -1.87
CA ALA A 118 -10.08 13.05 -2.38
C ALA A 118 -10.02 11.65 -3.00
N ALA A 119 -9.03 11.36 -3.85
CA ALA A 119 -8.86 10.04 -4.46
C ALA A 119 -8.51 8.94 -3.43
N LEU A 120 -7.82 9.31 -2.35
CA LEU A 120 -7.49 8.42 -1.24
C LEU A 120 -8.62 8.29 -0.20
N GLY A 121 -9.68 9.10 -0.31
CA GLY A 121 -10.77 9.14 0.67
C GLY A 121 -10.31 9.53 2.08
N ILE A 122 -9.36 10.48 2.18
CA ILE A 122 -8.85 11.05 3.44
C ILE A 122 -8.97 12.58 3.38
N SER A 123 -8.80 13.25 4.52
CA SER A 123 -8.73 14.71 4.58
C SER A 123 -7.41 15.26 4.02
N GLU A 124 -7.43 16.52 3.58
CA GLU A 124 -6.19 17.23 3.20
C GLU A 124 -5.21 17.34 4.37
N ALA A 125 -5.71 17.46 5.60
CA ALA A 125 -4.89 17.55 6.80
C ALA A 125 -4.09 16.26 7.04
N GLU A 126 -4.72 15.09 6.92
CA GLU A 126 -4.05 13.79 7.03
C GLU A 126 -2.96 13.61 5.95
N LEU A 127 -3.27 14.00 4.70
CA LEU A 127 -2.30 13.92 3.62
C LEU A 127 -1.10 14.85 3.87
N ARG A 128 -1.34 16.10 4.26
CA ARG A 128 -0.28 17.08 4.56
C ARG A 128 0.58 16.64 5.73
N ALA A 129 -0.02 16.17 6.83
CA ALA A 129 0.71 15.64 7.97
C ALA A 129 1.62 14.47 7.56
N SER A 130 1.11 13.53 6.75
CA SER A 130 1.93 12.42 6.24
C SER A 130 3.06 12.87 5.31
N TYR A 131 2.81 13.89 4.48
CA TYR A 131 3.81 14.48 3.58
C TYR A 131 4.92 15.22 4.35
N GLU A 132 4.57 15.96 5.39
CA GLU A 132 5.54 16.65 6.26
C GLU A 132 6.51 15.67 6.89
N ARG A 133 6.05 14.49 7.34
CA ARG A 133 6.92 13.44 7.89
C ARG A 133 7.94 12.91 6.88
N VAL A 134 7.54 12.73 5.62
CA VAL A 134 8.48 12.32 4.56
C VAL A 134 9.52 13.41 4.33
N ARG A 135 9.09 14.67 4.30
CA ARG A 135 9.97 15.82 4.06
C ARG A 135 10.94 16.08 5.22
N SER A 136 10.53 15.81 6.46
CA SER A 136 11.36 15.98 7.66
C SER A 136 12.26 14.78 7.95
N ARG A 137 12.28 13.77 7.08
CA ARG A 137 13.06 12.55 7.28
C ARG A 137 14.58 12.86 7.23
N PRO A 138 15.37 12.41 8.23
CA PRO A 138 16.83 12.54 8.16
C PRO A 138 17.37 11.81 6.93
N LEU A 139 18.35 12.43 6.24
CA LEU A 139 19.07 11.82 5.13
C LEU A 139 19.62 10.45 5.55
N GLY A 140 19.19 9.36 4.90
CA GLY A 140 19.75 8.01 5.07
C GLY A 140 18.87 6.96 5.77
N ALA A 141 17.67 7.28 6.25
CA ALA A 141 16.79 6.26 6.83
C ALA A 141 16.07 5.42 5.74
N PRO A 142 15.92 4.08 5.89
CA PRO A 142 15.44 3.17 4.83
C PRO A 142 13.96 3.34 4.49
N ALA A 143 13.64 3.48 3.20
CA ALA A 143 12.29 3.66 2.64
C ALA A 143 11.21 2.75 3.25
#